data_AF-A0A174I8W9-F1
#
_entry.id   AF-A0A174I8W9-F1
#
_cell.length_a   1.000
_cell.length_b   1.000
_cell.length_c   1.000
_cell.angle_alpha   90.00
_cell.angle_beta   90.00
_cell.angle_gamma   90.00
#
_symmetry.space_group_name_H-M   'P 1'
#
loop_
_entity.id
_entity.type
_entity.pdbx_description
1 polymer ?
#
loop_
_entity_poly.entity_id
_entity_poly.type
_entity_poly.pdbx_seq_one_letter_code
_entity_poly.pdbx_strand_id
1 'polypeptide(L)'
;MEKVVVQTGAKTYQITDQDGNDLGVFRFIPSDAGILKRYKEAAAFFTGINERIKDKDFEEILPDLEKEAGEKIDLLFGAPVSESFFKITSPFTILDSGEMFAEQIITVIGGIIEKELDAREKAQQERMKKYTEKYTG
;
A
#
# COMPACT_ATOMS: atom_id res chain seq x y z
N MET A 1 16.51 -16.78 -26.71
CA MET A 1 15.58 -16.97 -25.58
C MET A 1 14.30 -16.22 -25.91
N GLU A 2 13.16 -16.90 -25.89
CA GLU A 2 11.86 -16.31 -26.23
C GLU A 2 11.25 -15.61 -25.01
N LYS A 3 10.37 -14.62 -25.24
CA LYS A 3 9.76 -13.79 -24.19
C LYS A 3 8.23 -13.92 -24.23
N VAL A 4 7.61 -13.95 -23.06
CA VAL A 4 6.16 -13.82 -22.89
C VAL A 4 5.86 -12.45 -22.30
N VAL A 5 4.88 -11.74 -22.88
CA VAL A 5 4.45 -10.40 -22.44
C VAL A 5 3.05 -10.50 -21.85
N VAL A 6 2.87 -10.01 -20.62
CA VAL A 6 1.58 -10.02 -19.91
C VAL A 6 1.26 -8.63 -19.35
N GLN A 7 -0.02 -8.26 -19.35
CA GLN A 7 -0.51 -7.07 -18.67
C GLN A 7 -0.77 -7.41 -17.20
N THR A 8 0.03 -6.88 -16.28
CA THR A 8 -0.03 -7.23 -14.86
C THR A 8 -1.03 -6.40 -14.04
N GLY A 9 -1.54 -5.30 -14.61
CA GLY A 9 -2.32 -4.31 -13.86
C GLY A 9 -1.46 -3.41 -12.94
N ALA A 10 -0.14 -3.54 -12.98
CA ALA A 10 0.76 -2.71 -12.18
C ALA A 10 0.70 -1.25 -12.60
N LYS A 11 0.67 -0.35 -11.61
CA LYS A 11 0.69 1.10 -11.76
C LYS A 11 1.90 1.67 -11.01
N THR A 12 2.45 2.74 -11.57
CA THR A 12 3.55 3.50 -10.96
C THR A 12 2.98 4.76 -10.33
N TYR A 13 3.45 5.07 -9.13
CA TYR A 13 3.05 6.23 -8.36
C TYR A 13 4.30 7.01 -7.95
N GLN A 14 4.17 8.33 -7.99
CA GLN A 14 5.16 9.27 -7.51
C GLN A 14 4.79 9.66 -6.08
N ILE A 15 5.78 9.68 -5.19
CA ILE A 15 5.64 10.16 -3.82
C ILE A 15 6.03 11.63 -3.86
N THR A 16 5.09 12.49 -3.48
CA THR A 16 5.30 13.93 -3.37
C THR A 16 4.96 14.41 -1.96
N ASP A 17 5.67 15.41 -1.45
CA ASP A 17 5.22 16.13 -0.24
C ASP A 17 4.07 17.11 -0.57
N GLN A 18 3.55 17.74 0.48
CA GLN A 18 2.52 18.79 0.39
C GLN A 18 2.96 20.04 -0.41
N ASP A 19 4.27 20.26 -0.56
CA ASP A 19 4.84 21.39 -1.30
C ASP A 19 5.06 21.04 -2.79
N GLY A 20 4.80 19.79 -3.17
CA GLY A 20 4.94 19.28 -4.54
C GLY A 20 6.34 18.83 -4.90
N ASN A 21 7.24 18.64 -3.92
CA ASN A 21 8.58 18.10 -4.17
C ASN A 21 8.54 16.59 -4.38
N ASP A 22 9.38 16.11 -5.28
CA ASP A 22 9.51 14.69 -5.60
C ASP A 22 10.38 13.96 -4.58
N LEU A 23 9.81 12.97 -3.90
CA LEU A 23 10.49 12.21 -2.84
C LEU A 23 10.89 10.80 -3.29
N GLY A 24 10.12 10.22 -4.22
CA GLY A 24 10.37 8.87 -4.69
C GLY A 24 9.31 8.36 -5.66
N VAL A 25 9.47 7.10 -6.08
CA VAL A 25 8.53 6.40 -6.95
C VAL A 25 8.39 4.97 -6.48
N PHE A 26 7.19 4.42 -6.58
CA PHE A 26 6.95 3.01 -6.32
C PHE A 26 5.95 2.44 -7.32
N ARG A 27 5.94 1.11 -7.46
CA ARG A 27 5.08 0.39 -8.40
C ARG A 27 4.42 -0.78 -7.72
N PHE A 28 3.10 -0.91 -7.88
CA PHE A 28 2.35 -2.04 -7.35
C PHE A 28 1.09 -2.33 -8.16
N ILE A 29 0.41 -3.45 -7.84
CA ILE A 29 -0.83 -3.88 -8.50
C ILE A 29 -1.99 -3.61 -7.53
N PRO A 30 -2.66 -2.45 -7.59
CA PRO A 30 -3.75 -2.11 -6.65
C PRO A 30 -4.98 -3.02 -6.77
N SER A 31 -5.15 -3.70 -7.91
CA SER A 31 -6.25 -4.64 -8.16
C SER A 31 -5.90 -6.10 -7.85
N ASP A 32 -4.80 -6.36 -7.16
CA ASP A 32 -4.41 -7.73 -6.78
C ASP A 32 -5.46 -8.33 -5.82
N ALA A 33 -5.97 -9.52 -6.14
CA ALA A 33 -6.96 -10.22 -5.33
C ALA A 33 -6.50 -10.48 -3.88
N GLY A 34 -5.19 -10.62 -3.65
CA GLY A 34 -4.61 -10.80 -2.32
C GLY A 34 -4.35 -9.50 -1.55
N ILE A 35 -4.51 -8.33 -2.16
CA ILE A 35 -4.06 -7.06 -1.58
C ILE A 35 -4.81 -6.69 -0.30
N LEU A 36 -6.12 -6.97 -0.23
CA LEU A 36 -6.93 -6.64 0.94
C LEU A 36 -6.48 -7.40 2.19
N LYS A 37 -6.03 -8.65 2.04
CA LYS A 37 -5.49 -9.43 3.16
C LYS A 37 -4.19 -8.80 3.68
N ARG A 38 -3.28 -8.48 2.76
CA ARG A 38 -1.97 -7.90 3.08
C ARG A 38 -2.10 -6.49 3.67
N TYR A 39 -3.04 -5.70 3.16
CA TYR A 39 -3.42 -4.40 3.70
C TYR A 39 -3.87 -4.50 5.15
N LYS A 40 -4.82 -5.40 5.45
CA LYS A 40 -5.31 -5.59 6.81
C LYS A 40 -4.20 -6.01 7.78
N GLU A 41 -3.28 -6.86 7.33
CA GLU A 41 -2.14 -7.28 8.14
C GLU A 41 -1.19 -6.12 8.45
N ALA A 42 -0.82 -5.33 7.43
CA ALA A 42 0.04 -4.17 7.60
C ALA A 42 -0.63 -3.11 8.49
N ALA A 43 -1.91 -2.80 8.26
CA ALA A 43 -2.68 -1.87 9.07
C ALA A 43 -2.74 -2.32 10.54
N ALA A 44 -3.02 -3.61 10.79
CA ALA A 44 -3.07 -4.15 12.15
C ALA A 44 -1.75 -3.99 12.91
N PHE A 45 -0.61 -4.18 12.22
CA PHE A 45 0.72 -3.95 12.81
C PHE A 45 0.88 -2.52 13.31
N PHE A 46 0.57 -1.52 12.49
CA PHE A 46 0.73 -0.11 12.86
C PHE A 46 -0.26 0.33 13.94
N THR A 47 -1.52 -0.11 13.86
CA THR A 47 -2.52 0.20 14.90
C THR A 47 -2.17 -0.42 16.26
N GLY A 48 -1.46 -1.56 16.26
CA GLY A 48 -1.03 -2.25 17.47
C GLY A 48 0.29 -1.76 18.05
N ILE A 49 0.94 -0.77 17.44
CA ILE A 49 2.31 -0.40 17.82
C ILE A 49 2.39 0.13 19.26
N ASN A 50 1.38 0.89 19.70
CA ASN A 50 1.33 1.48 21.04
C ASN A 50 1.40 0.41 22.14
N GLU A 51 0.76 -0.73 21.93
CA GLU A 51 0.83 -1.86 22.86
C GLU A 51 2.21 -2.53 22.86
N ARG A 52 2.89 -2.54 21.70
CA ARG A 52 4.20 -3.18 21.53
C ARG A 52 5.36 -2.38 22.12
N ILE A 53 5.22 -1.06 22.16
CA ILE A 53 6.22 -0.14 22.74
C ILE A 53 5.96 0.15 24.20
N LYS A 54 4.78 -0.22 24.72
CA LYS A 54 4.42 0.00 26.11
C LYS A 54 5.45 -0.65 27.05
N ASP A 55 5.89 0.12 28.05
CA ASP A 55 6.84 -0.30 29.08
C ASP A 55 8.21 -0.76 28.54
N LYS A 56 8.57 -0.38 27.31
CA LYS A 56 9.88 -0.63 26.69
C LYS A 56 10.65 0.67 26.50
N ASP A 57 11.97 0.56 26.44
CA ASP A 57 12.81 1.64 25.95
C ASP A 57 12.62 1.77 24.43
N PHE A 58 12.04 2.89 23.99
CA PHE A 58 11.73 3.11 22.58
C PHE A 58 12.99 3.23 21.73
N GLU A 59 14.05 3.86 22.23
CA GLU A 59 15.29 4.05 21.48
C GLU A 59 15.99 2.72 21.23
N GLU A 60 15.97 1.81 22.21
CA GLU A 60 16.55 0.48 22.07
C GLU A 60 15.81 -0.40 21.05
N ILE A 61 14.48 -0.30 20.97
CA ILE A 61 13.67 -1.16 20.10
C ILE A 61 13.40 -0.54 18.72
N LEU A 62 13.65 0.76 18.55
CA LEU A 62 13.34 1.50 17.32
C LEU A 62 13.92 0.82 16.06
N PRO A 63 15.20 0.39 16.02
CA PRO A 63 15.77 -0.23 14.82
C PRO A 63 15.04 -1.51 14.40
N ASP A 64 14.66 -2.37 15.36
CA ASP A 64 13.93 -3.60 15.09
C ASP A 64 12.49 -3.31 14.63
N LEU A 65 11.85 -2.31 15.22
CA LEU A 65 10.52 -1.87 14.80
C LEU A 65 10.54 -1.27 13.39
N GLU A 66 11.55 -0.48 13.04
CA GLU A 66 11.67 0.12 11.70
C GLU A 66 11.88 -0.95 10.64
N LYS A 67 12.69 -1.97 10.95
CA LYS A 67 12.86 -3.14 10.11
C LYS A 67 11.52 -3.87 9.90
N GLU A 68 10.78 -4.15 10.96
CA GLU A 68 9.49 -4.85 10.85
C GLU A 68 8.44 -4.01 10.11
N ALA A 69 8.42 -2.69 10.32
CA ALA A 69 7.58 -1.77 9.54
C ALA A 69 7.91 -1.85 8.05
N GLY A 70 9.20 -1.90 7.70
CA GLY A 70 9.66 -2.14 6.34
C GLY A 70 9.12 -3.45 5.76
N GLU A 71 9.28 -4.55 6.49
CA GLU A 71 8.79 -5.87 6.10
C GLU A 71 7.27 -5.90 5.90
N LYS A 72 6.49 -5.21 6.74
CA LYS A 72 5.03 -5.11 6.59
C LYS A 72 4.60 -4.30 5.38
N ILE A 73 5.31 -3.21 5.09
CA ILE A 73 5.08 -2.43 3.87
C ILE A 73 5.45 -3.24 2.63
N ASP A 74 6.59 -3.93 2.63
CA ASP A 74 7.01 -4.76 1.50
C ASP A 74 6.06 -5.92 1.26
N LEU A 75 5.52 -6.51 2.34
CA LEU A 75 4.46 -7.50 2.25
C LEU A 75 3.20 -6.92 1.62
N LEU A 76 2.74 -5.74 2.04
CA LEU A 76 1.57 -5.06 1.45
C LEU A 76 1.71 -4.94 -0.07
N PHE A 77 2.85 -4.48 -0.55
CA PHE A 77 3.09 -4.28 -1.97
C PHE A 77 3.51 -5.55 -2.72
N GLY A 78 4.05 -6.55 -2.02
CA GLY A 78 4.63 -7.76 -2.63
C GLY A 78 5.94 -7.47 -3.37
N ALA A 79 6.62 -6.40 -2.96
CA ALA A 79 7.82 -5.87 -3.59
C ALA A 79 8.59 -5.01 -2.55
N PRO A 80 9.92 -4.85 -2.70
CA PRO A 80 10.73 -4.02 -1.82
C PRO A 80 10.46 -2.52 -2.07
N VAL A 81 9.38 -2.01 -1.50
CA VAL A 81 8.87 -0.65 -1.68
C VAL A 81 9.12 0.22 -0.45
N SER A 82 9.30 -0.38 0.72
CA SER A 82 9.52 0.27 2.01
C SER A 82 10.61 1.33 1.96
N GLU A 83 11.74 1.05 1.31
CA GLU A 83 12.85 1.98 1.14
C GLU A 83 12.43 3.29 0.45
N SER A 84 11.48 3.24 -0.49
CA SER A 84 11.00 4.44 -1.19
C SER A 84 10.27 5.40 -0.25
N PHE A 85 9.60 4.88 0.77
CA PHE A 85 8.91 5.66 1.79
C PHE A 85 9.84 6.04 2.95
N PHE A 86 10.57 5.08 3.51
CA PHE A 86 11.25 5.25 4.79
C PHE A 86 12.66 5.86 4.68
N LYS A 87 13.20 6.03 3.47
CA LYS A 87 14.36 6.90 3.27
C LYS A 87 14.06 8.39 3.52
N ILE A 88 12.78 8.78 3.52
CA ILE A 88 12.32 10.16 3.68
C ILE A 88 12.29 10.53 5.17
N THR A 89 11.57 9.72 5.95
CA THR A 89 11.46 9.85 7.40
C THR A 89 11.12 8.49 8.02
N SER A 90 11.36 8.35 9.33
CA SER A 90 11.02 7.13 10.06
C SER A 90 9.52 6.81 9.93
N PRO A 91 9.13 5.53 9.81
CA PRO A 91 7.72 5.11 9.82
C PRO A 91 6.97 5.57 11.08
N PHE A 92 7.68 5.76 12.20
CA PHE A 92 7.10 6.12 13.50
C PHE A 92 7.21 7.62 13.81
N THR A 93 7.64 8.44 12.85
CA THR A 93 7.58 9.90 13.00
C THR A 93 6.13 10.34 13.18
N ILE A 94 5.85 11.08 14.25
CA ILE A 94 4.56 11.74 14.47
C ILE A 94 4.53 13.02 13.63
N LEU A 95 3.54 13.12 12.76
CA LEU A 95 3.32 14.27 11.88
C LEU A 95 2.54 15.38 12.62
N ASP A 96 2.43 16.56 11.98
CA ASP A 96 1.64 17.68 12.50
C ASP A 96 0.14 17.33 12.70
N SER A 97 -0.36 16.32 11.98
CA SER A 97 -1.72 15.78 12.16
C SER A 97 -1.89 14.97 13.46
N GLY A 98 -0.79 14.58 14.10
CA GLY A 98 -0.76 13.64 15.23
C GLY A 98 -0.74 12.16 14.82
N GLU A 99 -0.87 11.85 13.53
CA GLU A 99 -0.73 10.50 12.98
C GLU A 99 0.74 10.14 12.77
N MET A 100 1.07 8.85 12.82
CA MET A 100 2.38 8.38 12.37
C MET A 100 2.50 8.47 10.84
N PHE A 101 3.71 8.70 10.34
CA PHE A 101 3.98 8.70 8.90
C PHE A 101 3.53 7.40 8.20
N ALA A 102 3.75 6.25 8.82
CA ALA A 102 3.26 4.98 8.29
C ALA A 102 1.72 4.88 8.25
N GLU A 103 0.99 5.45 9.22
CA GLU A 103 -0.48 5.49 9.21
C GLU A 103 -1.02 6.33 8.05
N GLN A 104 -0.37 7.47 7.78
CA GLN A 104 -0.71 8.30 6.62
C GLN A 104 -0.52 7.51 5.31
N ILE A 105 0.61 6.80 5.17
CA ILE A 105 0.87 5.94 4.00
C ILE A 105 -0.22 4.88 3.86
N ILE A 106 -0.52 4.13 4.92
CA ILE A 106 -1.55 3.08 4.90
C ILE A 106 -2.90 3.68 4.46
N THR A 107 -3.30 4.81 5.02
CA THR A 107 -4.56 5.48 4.69
C THR A 107 -4.66 5.87 3.22
N VAL A 108 -3.62 6.51 2.68
CA VAL A 108 -3.56 6.91 1.26
C VAL A 108 -3.61 5.69 0.35
N ILE A 109 -2.86 4.63 0.67
CA ILE A 109 -2.84 3.40 -0.11
C ILE A 109 -4.19 2.68 -0.05
N GLY A 110 -4.86 2.68 1.10
CA GLY A 110 -6.22 2.15 1.27
C GLY A 110 -7.20 2.78 0.28
N GLY A 111 -7.20 4.12 0.19
CA GLY A 111 -8.05 4.84 -0.77
C GLY A 111 -7.72 4.55 -2.23
N ILE A 112 -6.45 4.33 -2.57
CA ILE A 112 -6.04 3.91 -3.92
C ILE A 112 -6.57 2.52 -4.25
N ILE A 113 -6.45 1.58 -3.31
CA ILE A 113 -6.95 0.20 -3.48
C ILE A 113 -8.47 0.20 -3.66
N GLU A 114 -9.20 0.87 -2.78
CA GLU A 114 -10.67 0.98 -2.85
C GLU A 114 -11.13 1.51 -4.20
N LYS A 115 -10.57 2.65 -4.62
CA LYS A 115 -10.89 3.26 -5.92
C LYS A 115 -10.61 2.34 -7.10
N GLU A 116 -9.52 1.58 -7.06
CA GLU A 116 -9.19 0.65 -8.14
C GLU A 116 -10.16 -0.55 -8.15
N LEU A 117 -10.46 -1.14 -7.00
CA LEU A 117 -11.37 -2.28 -6.90
C LEU A 117 -12.76 -1.91 -7.41
N ASP A 118 -13.29 -0.74 -7.02
CA ASP A 118 -14.57 -0.22 -7.53
C ASP A 118 -14.59 -0.06 -9.05
N ALA A 119 -13.52 0.50 -9.62
CA ALA A 119 -13.40 0.66 -11.06
C ALA A 119 -13.36 -0.68 -11.79
N ARG A 120 -12.68 -1.68 -11.21
CA ARG A 120 -12.57 -3.03 -11.78
C ARG A 120 -13.88 -3.79 -11.68
N GLU A 121 -14.61 -3.65 -10.58
CA GLU A 121 -15.93 -4.25 -10.43
C GLU A 121 -16.90 -3.72 -11.50
N LYS A 122 -16.96 -2.39 -11.69
CA LYS A 122 -17.78 -1.76 -12.74
C LYS A 122 -17.42 -2.28 -14.13
N ALA A 123 -16.14 -2.35 -14.45
CA ALA A 123 -15.68 -2.87 -15.74
C ALA A 123 -16.04 -4.36 -15.94
N GLN A 124 -15.99 -5.18 -14.89
CA GLN A 124 -16.44 -6.57 -14.95
C GLN A 124 -17.95 -6.68 -15.17
N GLN A 125 -18.75 -5.88 -14.46
CA GLN A 125 -20.20 -5.83 -14.62
C GLN A 125 -20.60 -5.40 -16.05
N GLU A 126 -19.95 -4.37 -16.61
CA GLU A 126 -20.17 -3.94 -18.00
C GLU A 126 -19.81 -5.02 -19.02
N ARG A 127 -18.70 -5.73 -18.80
CA ARG A 127 -18.31 -6.85 -19.64
C ARG A 127 -19.37 -7.95 -19.59
N MET A 128 -19.84 -8.32 -18.40
CA MET A 128 -20.88 -9.33 -18.23
C MET A 128 -22.17 -8.96 -18.97
N LYS A 129 -22.64 -7.72 -18.84
CA LYS A 129 -23.84 -7.21 -19.56
C LYS A 129 -23.71 -7.38 -21.07
N LYS A 130 -22.58 -6.97 -21.67
CA LYS A 130 -22.30 -7.15 -23.10
C LYS A 130 -22.32 -8.61 -23.55
N TYR A 131 -21.91 -9.54 -22.69
CA TYR A 131 -21.97 -10.97 -23.01
C TYR A 131 -23.39 -11.52 -22.89
N THR A 132 -24.16 -11.12 -21.88
CA THR A 132 -25.55 -11.59 -21.71
C THR A 132 -26.50 -11.06 -22.79
N GLU A 133 -26.30 -9.82 -23.25
CA GLU A 133 -27.08 -9.21 -24.36
C GLU A 133 -26.95 -9.98 -25.68
N LYS A 134 -25.84 -10.71 -25.90
CA LYS A 134 -25.65 -11.56 -27.08
C LYS A 134 -26.53 -12.81 -27.11
N TYR A 135 -27.15 -13.18 -25.99
CA TYR A 135 -27.96 -14.40 -25.86
C TYR A 135 -29.44 -14.11 -25.57
N THR A 136 -29.82 -12.85 -25.38
CA THR A 136 -31.21 -12.40 -25.21
C THR A 136 -31.74 -11.59 -26.40
N GLY A 137 -30.97 -11.48 -27.49
CA GLY A 137 -31.39 -10.87 -28.76
C GLY A 137 -31.84 -11.89 -29.80
#